data_AF-A0AAV8YNZ7-F1
#
_entry.id   AF-A0AAV8YNZ7-F1
#
_cell.length_a   1.000
_cell.length_b   1.000
_cell.length_c   1.000
_cell.angle_alpha   90.00
_cell.angle_beta   90.00
_cell.angle_gamma   90.00
#
_symmetry.space_group_name_H-M   'P 1'
#
loop_
_entity.id
_entity.type
_entity.pdbx_description
1 polymer ?
#
loop_
_entity_poly.entity_id
_entity_poly.type
_entity_poly.pdbx_seq_one_letter_code
_entity_poly.pdbx_strand_id
1 'polypeptide(L)'
;MFLDEGPVPATSTSLGLGGILNSVGVQRAKELSCRERKMYNQTVCYKKRAQSLTKKNSFKRQLQLLQNITTPVFNYSKSQVECDEKHPKGRRFSVEDKILALAFYKRSPTVYRFLSSIFAIPSTSTLHNLLGRIPISPGINHTIFEALKEVSKKMKSVNKYCILLFDEISLEPHLHYNQYTDEVEGLENCGTQTSTKLANHAQANLVVF
;
A
#
# COMPACT_ATOMS: atom_id res chain seq x y z
N MET A 1 -3.70 43.58 -1.25
CA MET A 1 -4.58 43.81 -0.09
C MET A 1 -3.89 43.17 1.10
N PHE A 2 -3.06 43.95 1.77
CA PHE A 2 -2.43 43.56 3.04
C PHE A 2 -3.53 43.64 4.10
N LEU A 3 -3.79 42.54 4.80
CA LEU A 3 -4.58 42.59 6.02
C LEU A 3 -3.61 42.47 7.19
N ASP A 4 -3.77 43.47 8.06
CA ASP A 4 -3.01 43.86 9.23
C ASP A 4 -3.09 42.77 10.32
N GLU A 5 -1.96 42.11 10.61
CA GLU A 5 -1.80 41.21 11.76
C GLU A 5 -1.47 42.07 12.98
N GLY A 6 -2.52 42.51 13.69
CA GLY A 6 -2.39 43.16 15.00
C GLY A 6 -1.66 42.26 16.02
N PRO A 7 -1.06 42.83 17.08
CA PRO A 7 -0.12 42.11 17.93
C PRO A 7 -0.84 41.02 18.73
N VAL A 8 -0.40 39.78 18.51
CA VAL A 8 -0.79 38.62 19.31
C VAL A 8 -0.41 38.89 20.77
N PRO A 9 -1.37 38.97 21.71
CA PRO A 9 -1.04 39.24 23.10
C PRO A 9 -0.24 38.06 23.67
N ALA A 10 0.89 38.40 24.26
CA ALA A 10 1.79 37.46 24.90
C ALA A 10 1.16 36.80 26.14
N THR A 11 1.52 35.54 26.32
CA THR A 11 1.51 34.79 27.60
C THR A 11 0.15 34.46 28.23
N SER A 12 -0.38 33.29 27.87
CA SER A 12 -0.93 32.40 28.90
C SER A 12 0.09 31.29 29.15
N THR A 13 0.88 31.47 30.20
CA THR A 13 1.78 30.48 30.79
C THR A 13 1.15 29.09 30.74
N SER A 14 1.86 28.11 30.19
CA SER A 14 1.47 26.70 30.18
C SER A 14 1.45 26.16 31.60
N LEU A 15 0.40 26.51 32.35
CA LEU A 15 0.15 26.05 33.71
C LEU A 15 0.22 24.53 33.71
N GLY A 16 1.19 23.95 34.42
CA GLY A 16 1.29 22.50 34.64
C GLY A 16 0.01 21.95 35.30
N LEU A 17 -0.07 20.63 35.55
CA LEU A 17 -1.20 20.06 36.30
C LEU A 17 -1.42 20.75 37.67
N GLY A 18 -0.33 21.15 38.33
CA GLY A 18 -0.38 21.99 39.53
C GLY A 18 -0.86 23.42 39.28
N GLY A 19 -0.73 23.94 38.07
CA GLY A 19 -1.17 25.29 37.73
C GLY A 19 -2.69 25.48 37.68
N ILE A 20 -3.46 24.42 37.39
CA ILE A 20 -4.94 24.47 37.43
C ILE A 20 -5.45 24.49 38.88
N LEU A 21 -4.77 23.78 39.79
CA LEU A 21 -5.11 23.81 41.22
C LEU A 21 -4.68 25.15 41.83
N ASN A 22 -3.47 25.62 41.50
CA ASN A 22 -2.95 26.91 41.95
C ASN A 22 -3.79 28.10 41.47
N SER A 23 -4.42 28.03 40.29
CA SER A 23 -5.32 29.10 39.80
C SER A 23 -6.62 29.22 40.61
N VAL A 24 -6.97 28.21 41.40
CA VAL A 24 -8.14 28.23 42.31
C VAL A 24 -7.70 28.36 43.78
N GLY A 25 -6.40 28.63 44.03
CA GLY A 25 -5.86 28.79 45.38
C GLY A 25 -5.74 27.50 46.20
N VAL A 26 -5.82 26.34 45.56
CA VAL A 26 -5.81 25.02 46.21
C VAL A 26 -4.50 24.30 45.87
N GLN A 27 -3.87 23.64 46.84
CA GLN A 27 -2.60 22.94 46.58
C GLN A 27 -2.81 21.47 46.24
N ARG A 28 -3.82 20.81 46.81
CA ARG A 28 -4.07 19.39 46.60
C ARG A 28 -5.51 19.13 46.22
N ALA A 29 -5.73 18.24 45.26
CA ALA A 29 -7.07 17.87 44.80
C ALA A 29 -7.98 17.26 45.91
N LYS A 30 -7.43 16.91 47.09
CA LYS A 30 -8.19 16.46 48.27
C LYS A 30 -8.93 17.58 48.98
N GLU A 31 -8.49 18.82 48.80
CA GLU A 31 -9.06 20.03 49.41
C GLU A 31 -10.29 20.55 48.63
N LEU A 32 -10.57 19.98 47.45
CA LEU A 32 -11.73 20.30 46.63
C LEU A 32 -12.99 19.58 47.12
N SER A 33 -14.16 20.23 47.00
CA SER A 33 -15.44 19.55 47.21
C SER A 33 -15.66 18.43 46.20
N CYS A 34 -16.59 17.52 46.48
CA CYS A 34 -16.88 16.38 45.62
C CYS A 34 -17.23 16.80 44.17
N ARG A 35 -17.98 17.90 44.00
CA ARG A 35 -18.37 18.43 42.69
C ARG A 35 -17.20 19.05 41.94
N GLU A 36 -16.39 19.85 42.63
CA GLU A 36 -15.21 20.50 42.04
C GLU A 36 -14.14 19.48 41.66
N ARG A 37 -14.00 18.41 42.44
CA ARG A 37 -13.08 17.31 42.14
C ARG A 37 -13.48 16.53 40.89
N LYS A 38 -14.79 16.33 40.66
CA LYS A 38 -15.31 15.73 39.43
C LYS A 38 -14.96 16.57 38.21
N MET A 39 -15.15 17.89 38.31
CA MET A 39 -14.78 18.84 37.25
C MET A 39 -13.26 18.84 37.01
N TYR A 40 -12.45 18.93 38.07
CA TYR A 40 -10.98 18.87 37.96
C TYR A 40 -10.50 17.60 37.24
N ASN A 41 -11.04 16.43 37.61
CA ASN A 41 -10.70 15.16 36.96
C ASN A 41 -11.08 15.14 35.47
N GLN A 42 -12.23 15.74 35.10
CA GLN A 42 -12.62 15.90 33.69
C GLN A 42 -11.63 16.81 32.95
N THR A 43 -11.28 17.97 33.52
CA THR A 43 -10.33 18.92 32.91
C THR A 43 -8.95 18.30 32.70
N VAL A 44 -8.47 17.52 33.69
CA VAL A 44 -7.22 16.76 33.57
C VAL A 44 -7.30 15.74 32.44
N CYS A 45 -8.42 15.02 32.32
CA CYS A 45 -8.64 14.05 31.25
C CYS A 45 -8.64 14.73 29.87
N TYR A 46 -9.35 15.84 29.71
CA TYR A 46 -9.39 16.60 28.46
C TYR A 46 -8.03 17.18 28.09
N LYS A 47 -7.25 17.69 29.05
CA LYS A 47 -5.90 18.21 28.81
C LYS A 47 -4.93 17.11 28.38
N LYS A 48 -4.97 15.95 29.06
CA LYS A 48 -4.19 14.77 28.63
C LYS A 48 -4.57 14.35 27.21
N ARG A 49 -5.85 14.33 26.88
CA ARG A 49 -6.35 14.02 25.54
C ARG A 49 -5.90 15.04 24.49
N ALA A 50 -5.93 16.33 24.81
CA ALA A 50 -5.44 17.40 23.93
C ALA A 50 -3.92 17.29 23.68
N GLN A 51 -3.13 17.00 24.71
CA GLN A 51 -1.68 16.76 24.59
C GLN A 51 -1.35 15.52 23.74
N SER A 52 -2.15 14.46 23.82
CA SER A 52 -2.00 13.29 22.94
C SER A 52 -2.33 13.62 21.48
N LEU A 53 -3.33 14.47 21.23
CA LEU A 53 -3.70 14.93 19.89
C LEU A 53 -2.61 15.82 19.26
N THR A 54 -2.00 16.72 20.03
CA THR A 54 -0.89 17.57 19.52
C THR A 54 0.36 16.74 19.20
N LYS A 55 0.67 15.70 19.98
CA LYS A 55 1.78 14.77 19.67
C LYS A 55 1.53 14.00 18.38
N LYS A 56 0.31 13.51 18.12
CA LYS A 56 -0.05 12.88 16.83
C LYS A 56 0.11 13.83 15.65
N ASN A 57 -0.19 15.12 15.83
CA ASN A 57 0.00 16.14 14.80
C ASN A 57 1.49 16.39 14.46
N SER A 58 2.42 16.18 15.39
CA SER A 58 3.86 16.34 15.13
C SER A 58 4.39 15.32 14.13
N PHE A 59 3.95 14.07 14.19
CA PHE A 59 4.39 13.03 13.25
C PHE A 59 3.79 13.23 11.85
N LYS A 60 2.50 13.62 11.77
CA LYS A 60 1.89 14.06 10.50
C LYS A 60 2.62 15.25 9.88
N ARG A 61 3.09 16.19 10.70
CA ARG A 61 3.88 17.34 10.25
C ARG A 61 5.29 16.94 9.81
N GLN A 62 5.93 15.98 10.47
CA GLN A 62 7.20 15.40 10.01
C GLN A 62 7.07 14.65 8.69
N LEU A 63 5.96 13.94 8.46
CA LEU A 63 5.68 13.34 7.15
C LEU A 63 5.61 14.40 6.05
N GLN A 64 4.95 15.54 6.29
CA GLN A 64 4.89 16.63 5.31
C GLN A 64 6.28 17.18 4.92
N LEU A 65 7.28 17.11 5.82
CA LEU A 65 8.65 17.53 5.51
C LEU A 65 9.38 16.55 4.56
N LEU A 66 8.92 15.29 4.48
CA LEU A 66 9.48 14.27 3.58
C LEU A 66 8.95 14.38 2.15
N GLN A 67 8.15 15.40 1.83
CA GLN A 67 7.61 15.64 0.48
C GLN A 67 8.69 15.80 -0.60
N ASN A 68 9.93 16.12 -0.21
CA ASN A 68 11.07 16.25 -1.11
C ASN A 68 11.76 14.91 -1.44
N ILE A 69 11.32 13.80 -0.85
CA ILE A 69 11.81 12.45 -1.16
C ILE A 69 11.11 11.95 -2.44
N THR A 70 11.77 11.08 -3.20
CA THR A 70 11.21 10.39 -4.37
C THR A 70 9.77 9.95 -4.08
N THR A 71 8.85 10.38 -4.94
CA THR A 71 7.39 10.25 -4.77
C THR A 71 6.89 8.86 -4.36
N PRO A 72 7.46 7.71 -4.81
CA PRO A 72 6.98 6.39 -4.41
C PRO A 72 7.28 6.04 -2.95
N VAL A 73 8.45 6.45 -2.44
CA VAL A 73 8.86 6.17 -1.05
C VAL A 73 8.02 6.98 -0.08
N PHE A 74 7.74 8.23 -0.43
CA PHE A 74 6.83 9.09 0.33
C PHE A 74 5.42 8.49 0.39
N ASN A 75 4.87 8.09 -0.76
CA ASN A 75 3.54 7.48 -0.85
C ASN A 75 3.44 6.18 -0.03
N TYR A 76 4.45 5.31 -0.12
CA TYR A 76 4.52 4.08 0.67
C TYR A 76 4.58 4.39 2.16
N SER A 77 5.47 5.31 2.57
CA SER A 77 5.62 5.69 3.99
C SER A 77 4.33 6.28 4.56
N LYS A 78 3.63 7.12 3.79
CA LYS A 78 2.30 7.63 4.16
C LYS A 78 1.29 6.48 4.33
N SER A 79 1.25 5.55 3.37
CA SER A 79 0.37 4.37 3.41
C SER A 79 0.63 3.50 4.64
N GLN A 80 1.90 3.29 5.03
CA GLN A 80 2.26 2.56 6.24
C GLN A 80 1.64 3.20 7.50
N VAL A 81 1.78 4.52 7.64
CA VAL A 81 1.27 5.27 8.80
C VAL A 81 -0.25 5.24 8.87
N GLU A 82 -0.93 5.37 7.73
CA GLU A 82 -2.40 5.28 7.66
C GLU A 82 -2.93 3.87 7.95
N CYS A 83 -2.12 2.84 7.70
CA CYS A 83 -2.45 1.44 7.96
C CYS A 83 -2.09 0.97 9.37
N ASP A 84 -1.15 1.65 10.04
CA ASP A 84 -0.73 1.34 11.40
C ASP A 84 -1.87 1.52 12.41
N GLU A 85 -2.65 2.59 12.28
CA GLU A 85 -3.81 2.85 13.13
C GLU A 85 -4.99 1.89 12.89
N LYS A 86 -4.91 1.01 11.87
CA LYS A 86 -6.01 0.14 11.45
C LYS A 86 -5.72 -1.32 11.76
N HIS A 87 -6.78 -2.03 12.15
CA HIS A 87 -6.76 -3.48 12.27
C HIS A 87 -6.32 -4.13 10.93
N PRO A 88 -5.53 -5.22 10.92
CA PRO A 88 -5.00 -5.82 9.68
C PRO A 88 -6.03 -6.08 8.58
N LYS A 89 -7.23 -6.57 8.95
CA LYS A 89 -8.34 -6.81 8.01
C LYS A 89 -8.99 -5.53 7.45
N GLY A 90 -8.78 -4.38 8.07
CA GLY A 90 -9.34 -3.07 7.66
C GLY A 90 -8.38 -2.20 6.87
N ARG A 91 -7.16 -2.67 6.61
CA ARG A 91 -6.14 -1.94 5.85
C ARG A 91 -6.52 -1.91 4.37
N ARG A 92 -6.37 -0.75 3.74
CA ARG A 92 -6.63 -0.54 2.30
C ARG A 92 -5.32 -0.10 1.66
N PHE A 93 -4.90 -0.83 0.64
CA PHE A 93 -3.66 -0.58 -0.08
C PHE A 93 -3.94 0.04 -1.44
N SER A 94 -3.13 1.02 -1.81
CA SER A 94 -3.12 1.62 -3.15
C SER A 94 -2.70 0.59 -4.21
N VAL A 95 -2.86 0.92 -5.49
CA VAL A 95 -2.41 0.02 -6.57
C VAL A 95 -0.89 -0.04 -6.60
N GLU A 96 -0.23 1.09 -6.37
CA GLU A 96 1.21 1.27 -6.31
C GLU A 96 1.81 0.42 -5.18
N ASP A 97 1.21 0.45 -3.99
CA ASP A 97 1.63 -0.39 -2.85
C ASP A 97 1.51 -1.88 -3.18
N LYS A 98 0.45 -2.27 -3.89
CA LYS A 98 0.25 -3.66 -4.29
C LYS A 98 1.25 -4.10 -5.36
N ILE A 99 1.60 -3.22 -6.30
CA ILE A 99 2.62 -3.50 -7.31
C ILE A 99 4.00 -3.65 -6.65
N LEU A 100 4.35 -2.76 -5.71
CA LEU A 100 5.59 -2.86 -4.95
C LEU A 100 5.64 -4.14 -4.11
N ALA A 101 4.54 -4.46 -3.41
CA ALA A 101 4.41 -5.69 -2.65
C ALA A 101 4.52 -6.93 -3.55
N LEU A 102 3.90 -6.91 -4.74
CA LEU A 102 4.02 -7.98 -5.72
C LEU A 102 5.47 -8.15 -6.18
N ALA A 103 6.21 -7.06 -6.42
CA ALA A 103 7.62 -7.12 -6.78
C ALA A 103 8.47 -7.79 -5.69
N PHE A 104 8.25 -7.46 -4.42
CA PHE A 104 8.92 -8.13 -3.29
C PHE A 104 8.55 -9.61 -3.21
N TYR A 105 7.27 -9.93 -3.33
CA TYR A 105 6.78 -11.30 -3.28
C TYR A 105 7.36 -12.17 -4.40
N LYS A 106 7.43 -11.63 -5.63
CA LYS A 106 8.01 -12.34 -6.79
C LYS A 106 9.52 -12.51 -6.69
N ARG A 107 10.22 -11.62 -5.98
CA ARG A 107 11.66 -11.78 -5.68
C ARG A 107 11.92 -12.85 -4.64
N SER A 108 11.16 -12.85 -3.55
CA SER A 108 11.27 -13.86 -2.50
C SER A 108 9.99 -13.96 -1.66
N PRO A 109 9.22 -15.06 -1.81
CA PRO A 109 8.03 -15.29 -0.99
C PRO A 109 8.36 -15.48 0.51
N THR A 110 9.55 -16.00 0.83
CA THR A 110 9.98 -16.22 2.22
C THR A 110 10.27 -14.91 2.92
N VAL A 111 11.05 -14.03 2.28
CA VAL A 111 11.31 -12.68 2.79
C VAL A 111 10.01 -11.87 2.87
N TYR A 112 9.10 -12.04 1.91
CA TYR A 112 7.80 -11.37 1.96
C TYR A 112 6.98 -11.77 3.20
N ARG A 113 6.98 -13.05 3.60
CA ARG A 113 6.32 -13.50 4.83
C ARG A 113 6.93 -12.85 6.06
N PHE A 114 8.26 -12.75 6.11
CA PHE A 114 8.94 -12.03 7.19
C PHE A 114 8.59 -10.53 7.20
N LEU A 115 8.60 -9.86 6.05
CA LEU A 115 8.22 -8.45 5.95
C LEU A 115 6.75 -8.23 6.36
N SER A 116 5.87 -9.20 6.13
CA SER A 116 4.46 -9.10 6.51
C SER A 116 4.20 -9.07 8.01
N SER A 117 5.15 -9.53 8.83
CA SER A 117 5.05 -9.40 10.29
C SER A 117 5.52 -8.04 10.80
N ILE A 118 6.32 -7.31 10.03
CA ILE A 118 6.92 -6.04 10.42
C ILE A 118 6.18 -4.85 9.80
N PHE A 119 5.80 -4.96 8.53
CA PHE A 119 5.18 -3.88 7.75
C PHE A 119 3.71 -4.15 7.46
N ALA A 120 2.95 -3.08 7.28
CA ALA A 120 1.59 -3.16 6.76
C ALA A 120 1.63 -3.38 5.25
N ILE A 121 1.65 -4.64 4.80
CA ILE A 121 1.65 -5.01 3.38
C ILE A 121 0.43 -5.88 3.03
N PRO A 122 0.04 -5.94 1.74
CA PRO A 122 -1.05 -6.80 1.27
C PRO A 122 -0.82 -8.28 1.60
N SER A 123 -1.92 -9.01 1.81
CA SER A 123 -1.84 -10.47 1.96
C SER A 123 -1.45 -11.15 0.64
N THR A 124 -0.92 -12.37 0.70
CA THR A 124 -0.63 -13.18 -0.50
C THR A 124 -1.88 -13.40 -1.34
N SER A 125 -3.04 -13.65 -0.71
CA SER A 125 -4.32 -13.74 -1.42
C SER A 125 -4.66 -12.46 -2.18
N THR A 126 -4.40 -11.28 -1.60
CA THR A 126 -4.57 -10.00 -2.29
C THR A 126 -3.67 -9.89 -3.53
N LEU A 127 -2.44 -10.41 -3.46
CA LEU A 127 -1.52 -10.44 -4.60
C LEU A 127 -1.97 -11.43 -5.68
N HIS A 128 -2.45 -12.62 -5.30
CA HIS A 128 -3.02 -13.58 -6.25
C HIS A 128 -4.26 -13.02 -6.94
N ASN A 129 -5.16 -12.37 -6.20
CA ASN A 129 -6.33 -11.70 -6.76
C ASN A 129 -5.95 -10.54 -7.70
N LEU A 130 -4.83 -9.87 -7.44
CA LEU A 130 -4.30 -8.85 -8.36
C LEU A 130 -3.80 -9.48 -9.66
N LEU A 131 -3.05 -10.58 -9.56
CA LEU A 131 -2.54 -11.31 -10.72
C LEU A 131 -3.67 -11.92 -11.56
N GLY A 132 -4.71 -12.45 -10.92
CA GLY A 132 -5.87 -13.03 -11.60
C GLY A 132 -6.69 -12.03 -12.41
N ARG A 133 -6.45 -10.71 -12.26
CA ARG A 133 -7.05 -9.70 -13.13
C ARG A 133 -6.37 -9.56 -14.48
N ILE A 134 -5.17 -10.13 -14.63
CA ILE A 134 -4.41 -10.06 -15.87
C ILE A 134 -4.86 -11.26 -16.72
N PRO A 135 -5.63 -11.05 -17.80
CA PRO A 135 -6.05 -12.14 -18.65
C PRO A 135 -4.82 -12.70 -19.39
N ILE A 136 -4.53 -13.98 -19.14
CA ILE A 136 -3.52 -14.74 -19.87
C ILE A 136 -4.28 -15.87 -20.56
N SER A 137 -4.42 -15.76 -21.87
CA SER A 137 -5.07 -16.76 -22.72
C SER A 137 -4.07 -17.31 -23.74
N PRO A 138 -4.30 -18.52 -24.28
CA PRO A 138 -3.52 -19.04 -25.39
C PRO A 138 -3.54 -18.08 -26.59
N GLY A 139 -2.45 -18.05 -27.35
CA GLY A 139 -2.27 -17.14 -28.49
C GLY A 139 -1.56 -15.83 -28.13
N ILE A 140 -1.80 -14.79 -28.94
CA ILE A 140 -1.09 -13.51 -28.83
C ILE A 140 -1.80 -12.60 -27.83
N ASN A 141 -1.11 -12.21 -26.75
CA ASN A 141 -1.66 -11.26 -25.77
C ASN A 141 -1.50 -9.82 -26.23
N HIS A 142 -2.58 -9.22 -26.75
CA HIS A 142 -2.60 -7.84 -27.25
C HIS A 142 -2.20 -6.81 -26.20
N THR A 143 -2.58 -7.02 -24.93
CA THR A 143 -2.24 -6.11 -23.82
C THR A 143 -0.73 -5.94 -23.66
N ILE A 144 0.03 -7.03 -23.81
CA ILE A 144 1.49 -7.01 -23.72
C ILE A 144 2.09 -6.29 -24.93
N PHE A 145 1.56 -6.54 -26.13
CA PHE A 145 2.02 -5.87 -27.36
C PHE A 145 1.72 -4.37 -27.34
N GLU A 146 0.59 -3.93 -26.78
CA GLU A 146 0.27 -2.52 -26.59
C GLU A 146 1.25 -1.85 -25.62
N ALA A 147 1.55 -2.50 -24.49
CA ALA A 147 2.56 -2.02 -23.56
C ALA A 147 3.95 -1.92 -24.21
N LEU A 148 4.35 -2.95 -24.99
CA LEU A 148 5.60 -2.95 -25.75
C LEU A 148 5.64 -1.82 -26.80
N LYS A 149 4.51 -1.54 -27.47
CA LYS A 149 4.40 -0.44 -28.42
C LYS A 149 4.68 0.91 -27.74
N GLU A 150 4.11 1.16 -26.57
CA GLU A 150 4.37 2.40 -25.82
C GLU A 150 5.83 2.53 -25.35
N VAL A 151 6.45 1.41 -24.96
CA VAL A 151 7.88 1.39 -24.61
C VAL A 151 8.75 1.66 -25.86
N SER A 152 8.43 1.03 -27.00
CA SER A 152 9.18 1.18 -28.25
C SER A 152 9.16 2.61 -28.81
N LYS A 153 8.10 3.38 -28.54
CA LYS A 153 8.02 4.81 -28.93
C LYS A 153 9.13 5.64 -28.28
N LYS A 154 9.56 5.28 -27.08
CA LYS A 154 10.61 5.95 -26.32
C LYS A 154 12.02 5.46 -26.68
N MET A 155 12.13 4.36 -27.42
CA MET A 155 13.40 3.78 -27.83
C MET A 155 13.97 4.47 -29.08
N LYS A 156 15.30 4.59 -29.12
CA LYS A 156 16.03 5.03 -30.32
C LYS A 156 15.82 4.01 -31.45
N SER A 157 15.87 4.45 -32.71
CA SER A 157 15.67 3.59 -33.89
C SER A 157 16.56 2.34 -33.88
N VAL A 158 17.81 2.46 -33.45
CA VAL A 158 18.77 1.35 -33.35
C VAL A 158 18.35 0.31 -32.30
N ASN A 159 17.63 0.70 -31.26
CA ASN A 159 17.19 -0.20 -30.19
C ASN A 159 15.81 -0.82 -30.47
N LYS A 160 15.26 -0.62 -31.67
CA LYS A 160 13.98 -1.21 -32.09
C LYS A 160 14.17 -2.53 -32.83
N TYR A 161 15.38 -2.85 -33.26
CA TYR A 161 15.68 -4.16 -33.82
C TYR A 161 15.58 -5.18 -32.69
N CYS A 162 14.80 -6.23 -32.91
CA CYS A 162 14.63 -7.30 -31.95
C CYS A 162 14.69 -8.66 -32.64
N ILE A 163 15.13 -9.67 -31.90
CA ILE A 163 15.12 -11.06 -32.32
C ILE A 163 13.88 -11.71 -31.68
N LEU A 164 13.09 -12.38 -32.51
CA LEU A 164 11.98 -13.21 -32.05
C LEU A 164 12.44 -14.67 -32.03
N LEU A 165 12.58 -15.22 -30.83
CA LEU A 165 12.97 -16.59 -30.58
C LEU A 165 11.74 -17.43 -30.28
N PHE A 166 11.65 -18.58 -30.92
CA PHE A 166 10.60 -19.58 -30.71
C PHE A 166 11.23 -20.80 -30.06
N ASP A 167 10.63 -21.26 -28.98
CA ASP A 167 11.02 -22.49 -28.30
C ASP A 167 9.78 -23.22 -27.79
N GLU A 168 9.94 -24.47 -27.40
CA GLU A 168 8.87 -25.29 -26.84
C GLU A 168 9.27 -25.84 -25.47
N ILE A 169 8.31 -25.83 -24.54
CA ILE A 169 8.47 -26.37 -23.20
C ILE A 169 7.65 -27.65 -23.13
N SER A 170 8.29 -28.78 -22.84
CA SER A 170 7.58 -30.02 -22.60
C SER A 170 6.74 -29.91 -21.32
N LEU A 171 5.48 -30.32 -21.41
CA LEU A 171 4.50 -30.32 -20.34
C LEU A 171 4.14 -31.76 -19.96
N GLU A 172 3.81 -31.96 -18.69
CA GLU A 172 3.13 -33.18 -18.27
C GLU A 172 1.66 -33.12 -18.75
N PRO A 173 1.20 -34.07 -19.59
CA PRO A 173 -0.18 -34.06 -20.08
C PRO A 173 -1.14 -34.31 -18.92
N HIS A 174 -1.95 -33.31 -18.59
CA HIS A 174 -2.91 -33.38 -17.51
C HIS A 174 -4.14 -32.54 -17.81
N LEU A 175 -5.32 -33.04 -17.43
CA LEU A 175 -6.59 -32.34 -17.60
C LEU A 175 -7.01 -31.74 -16.26
N HIS A 176 -7.21 -30.43 -16.21
CA HIS A 176 -7.57 -29.70 -15.01
C HIS A 176 -8.83 -28.87 -15.25
N TYR A 177 -9.81 -28.95 -14.36
CA TYR A 177 -11.00 -28.11 -14.45
C TYR A 177 -10.83 -26.85 -13.62
N ASN A 178 -10.84 -25.70 -14.28
CA ASN A 178 -10.73 -24.41 -13.64
C ASN A 178 -12.13 -23.87 -13.29
N GLN A 179 -12.46 -23.93 -11.99
CA GLN A 179 -13.76 -23.49 -11.46
C GLN A 179 -14.03 -21.99 -11.64
N TYR A 180 -12.99 -21.17 -11.81
CA TYR A 180 -13.15 -19.71 -11.93
C TYR A 180 -13.53 -19.28 -13.35
N THR A 181 -13.03 -19.99 -14.36
CA THR A 181 -13.34 -19.75 -15.77
C THR A 181 -14.43 -20.67 -16.30
N ASP A 182 -14.78 -21.72 -15.55
CA ASP A 182 -15.68 -22.79 -15.98
C ASP A 182 -15.17 -23.50 -17.25
N GLU A 183 -13.86 -23.70 -17.33
CA GLU A 183 -13.18 -24.27 -18.48
C GLU A 183 -12.31 -25.46 -18.10
N VAL A 184 -12.21 -26.41 -19.03
CA VAL A 184 -11.30 -27.56 -18.91
C VAL A 184 -9.97 -27.19 -19.56
N GLU A 185 -8.94 -27.03 -18.73
CA GLU A 185 -7.56 -26.77 -19.10
C GLU A 185 -6.79 -28.08 -19.34
N GLY A 186 -5.76 -28.04 -20.20
CA GLY A 186 -4.91 -29.20 -20.49
C GLY A 186 -5.12 -29.82 -21.88
N LEU A 187 -6.06 -29.29 -22.66
CA LEU A 187 -6.20 -29.60 -24.07
C LEU A 187 -5.33 -28.69 -24.94
N GLU A 188 -4.93 -29.18 -26.11
CA GLU A 188 -4.22 -28.41 -27.13
C GLU A 188 -5.09 -27.23 -27.57
N ASN A 189 -4.56 -26.01 -27.40
CA ASN A 189 -5.27 -24.77 -27.71
C ASN A 189 -4.30 -23.75 -28.35
N CYS A 190 -4.61 -23.33 -29.58
CA CYS A 190 -3.82 -22.34 -30.33
C CYS A 190 -4.42 -20.91 -30.26
N GLY A 191 -5.36 -20.66 -29.34
CA GLY A 191 -6.05 -19.38 -29.14
C GLY A 191 -7.28 -19.16 -30.03
N THR A 192 -7.41 -19.90 -31.12
CA THR A 192 -8.58 -19.85 -32.03
C THR A 192 -9.38 -21.14 -32.06
N GLN A 193 -8.72 -22.28 -31.81
CA GLN A 193 -9.31 -23.60 -31.83
C GLN A 193 -8.73 -24.42 -30.68
N THR A 194 -9.61 -25.20 -30.05
CA THR A 194 -9.26 -26.18 -29.03
C THR A 194 -9.47 -27.57 -29.61
N SER A 195 -8.41 -28.37 -29.60
CA SER A 195 -8.39 -29.76 -30.06
C SER A 195 -8.81 -30.70 -28.92
N THR A 196 -9.22 -31.92 -29.25
CA THR A 196 -9.55 -32.95 -28.24
C THR A 196 -8.31 -33.66 -27.70
N LYS A 197 -7.11 -33.30 -28.18
CA LYS A 197 -5.83 -33.88 -27.74
C LYS A 197 -5.33 -33.18 -26.49
N LEU A 198 -4.66 -33.93 -25.62
CA LEU A 198 -3.97 -33.37 -24.47
C LEU A 198 -2.75 -32.56 -24.90
N ALA A 199 -2.56 -31.40 -24.29
CA ALA A 199 -1.37 -30.58 -24.47
C ALA A 199 -0.17 -31.26 -23.79
N ASN A 200 0.87 -31.54 -24.56
CA ASN A 200 2.13 -32.09 -24.07
C ASN A 200 3.31 -31.12 -24.27
N HIS A 201 3.11 -30.01 -24.97
CA HIS A 201 4.09 -28.95 -25.17
C HIS A 201 3.40 -27.59 -25.11
N ALA A 202 4.13 -26.58 -24.65
CA ALA A 202 3.75 -25.18 -24.74
C ALA A 202 4.76 -24.41 -25.59
N GLN A 203 4.28 -23.66 -26.58
CA GLN A 203 5.12 -22.77 -27.37
C GLN A 203 5.44 -21.50 -26.57
N ALA A 204 6.72 -21.23 -26.36
CA ALA A 204 7.23 -20.04 -25.69
C ALA A 204 7.92 -19.12 -26.72
N ASN A 205 7.47 -17.87 -26.77
CA ASN A 205 8.02 -16.86 -27.66
C ASN A 205 8.75 -15.79 -26.84
N LEU A 206 10.05 -15.62 -27.09
CA LEU A 206 10.88 -14.62 -26.42
C LEU A 206 11.27 -13.53 -27.40
N VAL A 207 11.04 -12.27 -27.01
CA VAL A 207 11.48 -11.09 -27.76
C VAL A 207 12.70 -10.50 -27.05
N VAL A 208 13.82 -10.42 -27.76
CA VAL A 208 15.08 -9.84 -27.26
C VAL A 208 15.39 -8.58 -28.07
N PHE A 209 15.51 -7.44 -27.38
CA PHE A 209 15.86 -6.12 -27.95
C PHE A 209 17.34 -5.81 -27.74
#